data_AF-I9QDE2-F1
#
_entry.id   AF-I9QDE2-F1
#
_cell.length_a   1.000
_cell.length_b   1.000
_cell.length_c   1.000
_cell.angle_alpha   90.00
_cell.angle_beta   90.00
_cell.angle_gamma   90.00
#
_symmetry.space_group_name_H-M   'P 1'
#
loop_
_entity.id
_entity.type
_entity.pdbx_description
1 polymer ?
#
loop_
_entity_poly.entity_id
_entity_poly.type
_entity_poly.pdbx_seq_one_letter_code
_entity_poly.pdbx_strand_id
1 'polypeptide(L)'
;MKKLFILACVCLLITSCNSNPKNTNDSATSTETTDMHNAENSLDYDGTYTGTFPAADCPGINMTLTIKKDKTFELISEYIDRQDATIKVFTTDYYSIFYR
;
A
#
# COMPACT_ATOMS: atom_id res chain seq x y z
N MET A 1 -14.71 -37.59 12.27
CA MET A 1 -14.54 -38.45 13.46
C MET A 1 -13.03 -38.70 13.59
N LYS A 2 -12.22 -38.21 14.54
CA LYS A 2 -12.36 -37.54 15.84
C LYS A 2 -11.37 -36.36 15.86
N LYS A 3 -11.88 -35.13 15.93
CA LYS A 3 -11.20 -34.03 16.63
C LYS A 3 -11.82 -34.05 18.01
N LEU A 4 -11.00 -34.05 19.07
CA LEU A 4 -11.28 -33.56 20.44
C LEU A 4 -10.52 -34.39 21.46
N PHE A 5 -9.46 -33.82 22.04
CA PHE A 5 -8.99 -34.16 23.38
C PHE A 5 -8.54 -32.86 24.08
N ILE A 6 -9.40 -32.40 25.00
CA ILE A 6 -9.11 -31.88 26.35
C ILE A 6 -8.33 -30.55 26.42
N LEU A 7 -8.91 -29.39 26.78
CA LEU A 7 -9.59 -28.99 28.04
C LEU A 7 -8.67 -28.92 29.28
N ALA A 8 -8.01 -27.76 29.49
CA ALA A 8 -7.47 -27.24 30.77
C ALA A 8 -6.59 -26.01 30.44
N CYS A 9 -6.64 -24.81 31.02
CA CYS A 9 -7.34 -24.25 32.16
C CYS A 9 -7.62 -22.77 31.84
N VAL A 10 -8.85 -22.37 32.11
CA VAL A 10 -9.34 -20.99 32.08
C VAL A 10 -8.99 -20.29 33.39
N CYS A 11 -8.76 -18.97 33.30
CA CYS A 11 -8.79 -17.96 34.37
C CYS A 11 -7.54 -17.79 35.25
N LEU A 12 -7.37 -16.52 35.67
CA LEU A 12 -6.25 -15.89 36.39
C LEU A 12 -5.24 -15.30 35.39
N LEU A 13 -5.31 -14.03 35.00
CA LEU A 13 -5.33 -12.85 35.87
C LEU A 13 -6.09 -11.67 35.22
N ILE A 14 -7.22 -11.30 35.84
CA ILE A 14 -7.86 -9.99 35.68
C ILE A 14 -7.31 -9.05 36.75
N THR A 15 -6.50 -8.07 36.36
CA THR A 15 -6.13 -6.89 37.17
C THR A 15 -5.89 -5.73 36.18
N SER A 16 -6.24 -4.47 36.36
CA SER A 16 -7.08 -3.75 37.31
C SER A 16 -7.38 -2.34 36.70
N CYS A 17 -8.62 -1.90 36.86
CA CYS A 17 -9.24 -0.56 36.77
C CYS A 17 -8.41 0.70 36.39
N ASN A 18 -8.90 1.52 35.44
CA ASN A 18 -9.77 2.69 35.72
C ASN A 18 -9.76 3.70 34.54
N SER A 19 -10.87 3.83 33.82
CA SER A 19 -11.12 4.99 32.96
C SER A 19 -12.58 5.42 33.11
N ASN A 20 -12.76 6.57 33.77
CA ASN A 20 -14.00 7.31 33.90
C ASN A 20 -14.83 7.29 32.61
N PRO A 21 -16.14 6.96 32.64
CA PRO A 21 -17.03 7.25 31.53
C PRO A 21 -17.44 8.73 31.63
N LYS A 22 -16.74 9.61 30.90
CA LYS A 22 -17.33 10.91 30.54
C LYS A 22 -18.22 10.69 29.33
N ASN A 23 -19.52 10.56 29.59
CA ASN A 23 -20.53 10.85 28.59
C ASN A 23 -20.38 12.32 28.21
N THR A 24 -20.03 12.60 26.97
CA THR A 24 -20.31 13.90 26.36
C THR A 24 -20.69 13.62 24.92
N ASN A 25 -21.99 13.76 24.67
CA ASN A 25 -22.53 13.97 23.34
C ASN A 25 -21.94 15.29 22.84
N ASP A 26 -20.84 15.22 22.09
CA ASP A 26 -20.45 16.30 21.22
C ASP A 26 -20.48 15.76 19.80
N SER A 27 -21.55 16.14 19.09
CA SER A 27 -21.56 16.21 17.64
C SER A 27 -20.50 17.23 17.23
N ALA A 28 -19.23 16.84 17.34
CA ALA A 28 -18.15 17.52 16.68
C ALA A 28 -18.32 17.19 15.20
N THR A 29 -18.98 18.09 14.48
CA THR A 29 -18.65 18.30 13.07
C THR A 29 -17.15 18.53 13.06
N SER A 30 -16.40 17.45 12.79
CA SER A 30 -15.02 17.56 12.38
C SER A 30 -15.08 18.32 11.08
N THR A 31 -14.88 19.63 11.14
CA THR A 31 -14.35 20.36 10.00
C THR A 31 -13.02 19.69 9.71
N GLU A 32 -13.05 18.68 8.83
CA GLU A 32 -11.89 18.18 8.13
C GLU A 32 -11.28 19.40 7.46
N THR A 33 -10.29 19.99 8.13
CA THR A 33 -9.38 20.90 7.47
C THR A 33 -8.66 20.00 6.49
N THR A 34 -9.09 20.01 5.23
CA THR A 34 -8.41 19.29 4.16
C THR A 34 -6.94 19.66 4.25
N ASP A 35 -6.10 18.70 4.63
CA ASP A 35 -4.66 18.87 4.63
C ASP A 35 -4.22 19.03 3.18
N MET A 36 -4.09 20.29 2.75
CA MET A 36 -3.71 20.67 1.39
C MET A 36 -2.23 20.43 1.12
N HIS A 37 -1.47 19.96 2.12
CA HIS A 37 -0.05 19.66 2.02
C HIS A 37 0.18 18.17 1.71
N ASN A 38 -0.34 17.69 0.58
CA ASN A 38 -0.05 16.35 0.09
C ASN A 38 0.96 16.38 -1.07
N ALA A 39 1.59 15.23 -1.32
CA ALA A 39 2.56 15.08 -2.40
C ALA A 39 1.96 15.39 -3.79
N GLU A 40 0.67 15.07 -3.98
CA GLU A 40 -0.05 15.31 -5.23
C GLU A 40 -0.14 16.82 -5.56
N ASN A 41 -0.29 17.68 -4.55
CA ASN A 41 -0.42 19.12 -4.71
C ASN A 41 0.92 19.88 -4.58
N SER A 42 1.94 19.25 -4.00
CA SER A 42 3.18 19.92 -3.61
C SER A 42 4.40 19.57 -4.45
N LEU A 43 4.36 18.45 -5.19
CA LEU A 43 5.50 17.94 -5.94
C LEU A 43 5.18 17.89 -7.44
N ASP A 44 6.15 18.29 -8.26
CA ASP A 44 6.14 18.03 -9.70
C ASP A 44 6.68 16.60 -9.95
N TYR A 45 5.83 15.60 -9.78
CA TYR A 45 6.18 14.17 -9.93
C TYR A 45 6.04 13.63 -11.36
N ASP A 46 5.64 14.48 -12.32
CA ASP A 46 5.61 14.12 -13.73
C ASP A 46 7.03 13.86 -14.24
N GLY A 47 7.24 12.70 -14.86
CA GLY A 47 8.57 12.35 -15.35
C GLY A 47 8.76 10.87 -15.59
N THR A 48 9.98 10.51 -16.00
CA THR A 48 10.41 9.12 -16.21
C THR A 48 11.39 8.71 -15.13
N TYR A 49 11.06 7.63 -14.45
CA TYR A 49 11.81 7.04 -13.35
C TYR A 49 12.30 5.66 -13.77
N THR A 50 13.57 5.38 -13.52
CA THR A 50 14.19 4.10 -13.87
C THR A 50 14.82 3.48 -12.64
N GLY A 51 14.75 2.15 -12.54
CA GLY A 51 15.45 1.42 -11.48
C GLY A 51 15.46 -0.08 -11.74
N THR A 52 16.31 -0.78 -11.02
CA THR A 52 16.34 -2.25 -11.04
C THR A 52 15.79 -2.77 -9.72
N PHE A 53 14.69 -3.50 -9.79
CA PHE A 53 14.08 -4.14 -8.62
C PHE A 53 14.64 -5.57 -8.46
N PRO A 54 14.86 -6.03 -7.20
CA PRO A 54 15.23 -7.41 -6.95
C PRO A 54 14.11 -8.35 -7.39
N ALA A 55 14.47 -9.53 -7.90
CA ALA A 55 13.54 -10.56 -8.35
C ALA A 55 13.81 -11.90 -7.66
N ALA A 56 12.79 -12.74 -7.55
CA ALA A 56 12.89 -14.01 -6.84
C ALA A 56 13.65 -15.09 -7.65
N ASP A 57 13.56 -15.03 -8.97
CA ASP A 57 13.95 -16.11 -9.88
C ASP A 57 14.75 -15.61 -11.11
N CYS A 58 15.20 -14.35 -11.10
CA CYS A 58 16.15 -13.78 -12.05
C CYS A 58 17.04 -12.74 -11.35
N PRO A 59 18.14 -12.27 -11.98
CA PRO A 59 19.04 -11.30 -11.36
C PRO A 59 18.36 -9.97 -10.96
N GLY A 60 17.30 -9.60 -11.65
CA GLY A 60 16.47 -8.42 -11.34
C GLY A 60 15.47 -8.10 -12.45
N ILE A 61 14.70 -7.04 -12.23
CA ILE A 61 13.76 -6.45 -13.20
C ILE A 61 14.16 -5.00 -13.43
N ASN A 62 14.55 -4.65 -14.64
CA ASN A 62 14.69 -3.25 -15.05
C ASN A 62 13.29 -2.67 -15.24
N MET A 63 12.96 -1.63 -14.48
CA MET A 63 11.67 -0.94 -14.54
C MET A 63 11.84 0.48 -15.04
N THR A 64 10.95 0.89 -15.94
CA THR A 64 10.79 2.28 -16.37
C THR A 64 9.34 2.71 -16.14
N LEU A 65 9.14 3.68 -15.24
CA LEU A 65 7.84 4.26 -14.93
C LEU A 65 7.80 5.69 -15.49
N THR A 66 6.87 5.97 -16.39
CA THR A 66 6.60 7.32 -16.89
C THR A 66 5.25 7.80 -16.36
N ILE A 67 5.25 8.86 -15.57
CA ILE A 67 4.04 9.52 -15.07
C ILE A 67 3.76 10.74 -15.95
N LYS A 68 2.54 10.82 -16.49
CA LYS A 68 2.09 11.88 -17.38
C LYS A 68 1.21 12.87 -16.63
N LYS A 69 1.19 14.12 -17.12
CA LYS A 69 0.35 15.21 -16.60
C LYS A 69 -1.14 14.94 -16.57
N ASP A 70 -1.62 14.06 -17.44
CA ASP A 70 -3.02 13.64 -17.49
C ASP A 70 -3.37 12.59 -16.42
N LYS A 71 -2.47 12.38 -15.45
CA LYS A 71 -2.58 11.37 -14.38
C LYS A 71 -2.66 9.94 -14.91
N THR A 72 -2.15 9.68 -16.11
CA THR A 72 -1.90 8.32 -16.57
C THR A 72 -0.42 7.95 -16.40
N PHE A 73 -0.12 6.66 -16.38
CA PHE A 73 1.26 6.20 -16.37
C PHE A 73 1.53 5.15 -17.44
N GLU A 74 2.79 4.98 -17.77
CA GLU A 74 3.32 3.86 -18.52
C GLU A 74 4.37 3.16 -17.67
N LEU A 75 4.18 1.87 -17.41
CA LEU A 75 5.17 1.04 -16.71
C LEU A 75 5.68 -0.02 -17.67
N ILE A 76 7.00 -0.05 -17.86
CA ILE A 76 7.74 -1.05 -18.60
C ILE A 76 8.55 -1.88 -17.60
N SER A 77 8.48 -3.20 -17.69
CA SER A 77 9.27 -4.14 -16.90
C SER A 77 10.02 -5.11 -17.80
N GLU A 78 11.33 -5.20 -17.63
CA GLU A 78 12.23 -6.07 -18.38
C GLU A 78 12.97 -7.01 -17.40
N TYR A 79 12.75 -8.32 -17.56
CA TYR A 79 13.40 -9.35 -16.73
C TYR A 79 14.80 -9.62 -17.25
N ILE A 80 15.81 -9.42 -16.41
CA ILE A 80 17.22 -9.61 -16.77
C ILE A 80 17.49 -11.10 -17.05
N ASP A 81 18.27 -11.36 -18.10
CA ASP A 81 18.71 -12.69 -18.55
C ASP A 81 17.58 -13.69 -18.85
N ARG A 82 16.37 -13.18 -19.15
CA ARG A 82 15.30 -13.99 -19.72
C ARG A 82 15.21 -13.73 -21.21
N GLN A 83 15.38 -14.81 -21.99
CA GLN A 83 15.41 -14.78 -23.46
C GLN A 83 14.12 -14.23 -24.09
N ASP A 84 13.02 -14.30 -23.35
CA ASP A 84 11.79 -13.55 -23.60
C ASP A 84 11.65 -12.48 -22.52
N ALA A 85 12.40 -11.39 -22.64
CA ALA A 85 12.22 -10.18 -21.83
C ALA A 85 10.75 -9.76 -21.96
N THR A 86 9.92 -10.24 -21.04
CA THR A 86 8.47 -10.05 -21.10
C THR A 86 8.24 -8.59 -20.77
N ILE A 87 8.22 -7.76 -21.80
CA ILE A 87 7.89 -6.34 -21.69
C ILE A 87 6.42 -6.28 -21.31
N LYS A 88 6.16 -6.12 -20.01
CA LYS A 88 4.81 -5.82 -19.54
C LYS A 88 4.65 -4.32 -19.57
N VAL A 89 3.86 -3.84 -20.54
CA VAL A 89 3.41 -2.45 -20.60
C VAL A 89 2.07 -2.35 -19.88
N PHE A 90 2.03 -1.58 -18.81
CA PHE A 90 0.77 -1.20 -18.17
C PHE A 90 0.50 0.27 -18.44
N THR A 91 -0.70 0.56 -18.93
CA THR A 91 -1.20 1.92 -19.10
C THR A 91 -2.55 2.02 -18.43
N THR A 92 -2.64 2.82 -17.39
CA THR A 92 -3.87 3.03 -16.61
C THR A 92 -3.77 4.34 -15.83
N ASP A 93 -4.84 4.69 -15.14
CA ASP A 93 -4.91 5.85 -14.26
C ASP A 93 -3.98 5.74 -13.04
N TYR A 94 -3.48 6.88 -12.57
CA TYR A 94 -2.50 6.98 -11.48
C TYR A 94 -2.94 6.28 -10.19
N TYR A 95 -4.24 6.33 -9.86
CA TYR A 95 -4.76 5.70 -8.64
C TYR A 95 -4.52 4.20 -8.60
N SER A 96 -4.49 3.52 -9.75
CA SER A 96 -4.30 2.07 -9.82
C SER A 96 -2.87 1.59 -9.51
N ILE A 97 -1.87 2.49 -9.46
CA ILE A 97 -0.48 2.15 -9.08
C ILE A 97 -0.43 1.58 -7.65
N PHE A 98 -1.29 2.06 -6.76
CA PHE A 98 -1.23 1.76 -5.32
C PHE A 98 -2.02 0.50 -4.90
N TYR A 99 -2.76 -0.14 -5.81
CA TYR A 99 -3.71 -1.20 -5.48
C TYR A 99 -3.37 -2.58 -6.06
N ARG A 100 -2.13 -2.82 -6.49
CA ARG A 100 -1.72 -4.08 -7.12
C ARG A 100 -0.49 -4.68 -6.44
#